data_AF-X1Q1W2-F1
#
_entry.id   AF-X1Q1W2-F1
#
_cell.length_a   1.000
_cell.length_b   1.000
_cell.length_c   1.000
_cell.angle_alpha   90.00
_cell.angle_beta   90.00
_cell.angle_gamma   90.00
#
_symmetry.space_group_name_H-M   'P 1'
#
loop_
_entity.id
_entity.type
_entity.pdbx_description
1 polymer ?
#
loop_
_entity_poly.entity_id
_entity_poly.type
_entity_poly.pdbx_seq_one_letter_code
_entity_poly.pdbx_strand_id
1 'polypeptide(L)' 'AVSRIYKALLAGERIAIYGDFDVDGITATASLAEGLSWLGGKVTLYIPDRLQEGAW' A
#
# COMPACT_ATOMS: atom_id res chain seq x y z
N ALA A 1 9.80 -6.58 -8.71
CA ALA A 1 8.97 -5.92 -7.67
C ALA A 1 8.97 -6.68 -6.34
N VAL A 2 8.53 -7.96 -6.30
CA VAL A 2 8.37 -8.75 -5.05
C VAL A 2 9.64 -8.80 -4.17
N SER A 3 10.82 -8.99 -4.76
CA SER A 3 12.08 -9.05 -3.99
C SER A 3 12.37 -7.76 -3.19
N ARG A 4 11.96 -6.59 -3.68
CA ARG A 4 12.15 -5.32 -2.96
C ARG A 4 11.23 -5.22 -1.74
N ILE A 5 9.98 -5.67 -1.89
CA ILE A 5 8.99 -5.72 -0.81
C ILE A 5 9.47 -6.70 0.27
N TYR A 6 9.96 -7.87 -0.14
CA TYR A 6 10.50 -8.85 0.80
C TYR A 6 11.72 -8.32 1.57
N LYS A 7 12.64 -7.60 0.91
CA LYS A 7 13.75 -6.92 1.58
C LYS A 7 13.27 -5.85 2.57
N ALA A 8 12.28 -5.04 2.19
CA ALA A 8 11.70 -4.02 3.05
C ALA A 8 11.05 -4.65 4.29
N LEU A 9 10.35 -5.77 4.10
CA LEU A 9 9.73 -6.56 5.17
C LEU A 9 10.79 -7.07 6.16
N LEU A 10 11.86 -7.70 5.65
CA LEU A 10 12.95 -8.21 6.49
C LEU A 10 13.73 -7.09 7.21
N ALA A 11 13.86 -5.94 6.58
CA ALA A 11 14.53 -4.76 7.16
C ALA A 11 13.63 -4.00 8.15
N GLY A 12 12.34 -4.36 8.29
CA GLY A 12 11.39 -3.62 9.12
C GLY A 12 11.10 -2.20 8.60
N GLU A 13 11.33 -1.95 7.31
CA GLU A 13 11.03 -0.70 6.63
C GLU A 13 9.51 -0.47 6.60
N ARG A 14 9.09 0.80 6.56
CA ARG A 14 7.69 1.15 6.34
C ARG A 14 7.37 1.00 4.85
N ILE A 15 6.27 0.32 4.54
CA ILE A 15 5.82 0.06 3.19
C ILE A 15 4.54 0.87 2.95
N ALA A 16 4.62 1.87 2.09
CA ALA A 16 3.44 2.62 1.63
C ALA A 16 2.87 1.94 0.38
N ILE A 17 1.58 1.58 0.40
CA ILE A 17 0.88 1.04 -0.76
C ILE A 17 -0.07 2.11 -1.29
N TYR A 18 0.19 2.54 -2.53
CA TYR A 18 -0.64 3.48 -3.26
C TYR A 18 -1.71 2.69 -4.02
N GLY A 19 -2.96 2.82 -3.59
CA GLY A 19 -4.11 2.21 -4.26
C GLY A 19 -4.72 3.16 -5.27
N ASP A 20 -5.35 2.61 -6.31
CA ASP A 20 -6.27 3.36 -7.15
C ASP A 20 -7.61 3.53 -6.41
N PHE A 21 -8.33 4.61 -6.68
CA PHE A 21 -9.59 4.96 -6.04
C PHE A 21 -10.75 4.04 -6.47
N ASP A 22 -10.55 3.24 -7.52
CA ASP A 22 -11.53 2.27 -7.98
C ASP A 22 -11.69 1.13 -6.95
N VAL A 23 -12.93 0.64 -6.77
CA VAL A 23 -13.28 -0.39 -5.77
C VAL A 23 -12.41 -1.64 -5.87
N ASP A 24 -12.07 -2.04 -7.09
CA ASP A 24 -11.20 -3.19 -7.35
C ASP A 24 -9.75 -2.91 -6.94
N GLY A 25 -9.30 -1.66 -7.16
CA GLY A 25 -8.00 -1.16 -6.73
C GLY A 25 -7.88 -1.14 -5.20
N ILE A 26 -8.90 -0.67 -4.50
CA ILE A 26 -8.96 -0.66 -3.03
C ILE A 26 -8.93 -2.08 -2.47
N THR A 27 -9.69 -3.00 -3.04
CA THR A 27 -9.79 -4.39 -2.54
C THR A 27 -8.46 -5.14 -2.67
N ALA A 28 -7.80 -5.02 -3.82
CA ALA A 28 -6.48 -5.63 -4.04
C ALA A 28 -5.41 -5.02 -3.12
N THR A 29 -5.45 -3.70 -2.94
CA THR A 29 -4.50 -2.95 -2.10
C THR A 29 -4.69 -3.30 -0.61
N ALA A 30 -5.94 -3.45 -0.15
CA ALA A 30 -6.28 -3.87 1.21
C ALA A 30 -5.82 -5.31 1.50
N SER A 31 -6.11 -6.25 0.60
CA SER A 31 -5.68 -7.66 0.74
C SER A 31 -4.16 -7.79 0.82
N LEU A 32 -3.43 -7.01 0.02
CA LEU A 32 -1.97 -6.97 0.06
C LEU A 32 -1.44 -6.37 1.36
N ALA A 33 -2.04 -5.28 1.84
CA ALA A 33 -1.65 -4.64 3.09
C ALA A 33 -1.89 -5.57 4.29
N GLU A 34 -3.01 -6.29 4.30
CA GLU A 34 -3.33 -7.26 5.34
C GLU A 34 -2.33 -8.41 5.36
N GLY A 35 -2.07 -9.04 4.21
CA GLY A 35 -1.09 -10.12 4.11
C GLY A 35 0.32 -9.71 4.53
N LEU A 36 0.77 -8.51 4.14
CA LEU A 36 2.06 -7.97 4.57
C LEU A 36 2.09 -7.63 6.07
N SER A 37 0.98 -7.17 6.65
CA SER A 37 0.87 -6.90 8.08
C SER A 37 0.92 -8.17 8.92
N TRP A 38 0.28 -9.25 8.45
CA TRP A 38 0.36 -10.58 9.09
C TRP A 38 1.78 -11.12 9.12
N LEU A 39 2.60 -10.78 8.13
CA LEU A 39 4.02 -11.12 8.07
C LEU A 39 4.91 -10.19 8.93
N GLY A 40 4.32 -9.30 9.73
CA GLY A 40 5.04 -8.35 10.59
C GLY A 40 5.47 -7.06 9.90
N GLY A 41 5.01 -6.81 8.68
CA GLY A 41 5.30 -5.60 7.93
C GLY A 41 4.59 -4.36 8.47
N LYS A 42 5.28 -3.22 8.45
CA LYS A 42 4.70 -1.92 8.81
C LYS A 42 4.11 -1.27 7.56
N VAL A 43 2.85 -1.57 7.26
CA VAL A 43 2.20 -1.13 6.03
C VAL A 43 1.29 0.08 6.28
N THR A 44 1.28 1.02 5.34
CA THR A 44 0.36 2.16 5.32
C THR A 44 -0.29 2.27 3.96
N LEU A 45 -1.63 2.35 3.95
CA LEU A 45 -2.42 2.54 2.74
C LEU A 45 -2.54 4.03 2.44
N TYR A 46 -2.27 4.41 1.20
CA TYR A 46 -2.53 5.75 0.70
C TYR A 46 -3.46 5.64 -0.52
N ILE A 47 -4.63 6.27 -0.43
CA ILE A 47 -5.54 6.41 -1.55
C ILE A 47 -5.55 7.91 -1.88
N PRO A 48 -5.10 8.33 -3.08
CA PRO A 48 -5.12 9.73 -3.46
C PRO A 48 -6.57 10.21 -3.53
N ASP A 49 -6.88 11.26 -2.78
CA ASP A 49 -8.17 11.91 -2.85
C ASP A 49 -8.22 12.75 -4.14
N ARG A 50 -8.99 12.29 -5.14
CA ARG A 50 -9.14 13.01 -6.42
C ARG A 50 -9.72 14.42 -6.25
N LEU A 51 -10.27 14.77 -5.09
CA LEU A 51 -10.91 16.07 -4.88
C LEU A 51 -9.95 17.20 -4.46
N GLN A 52 -8.73 16.93 -3.99
CA GLN A 52 -7.84 18.00 -3.48
C GLN A 52 -6.62 18.34 -4.35
N GLU A 53 -6.19 17.48 -5.28
CA GLU A 53 -5.02 17.77 -6.14
C GLU A 53 -5.39 18.36 -7.53
N GLY A 54 -6.66 18.68 -7.75
CA GLY A 54 -7.17 19.25 -9.01
C GLY A 54 -7.24 20.78 -9.09
N ALA A 55 -6.81 21.51 -8.06
CA ALA A 55 -6.77 22.97 -8.08
C ALA A 55 -5.35 23.47 -8.41
N TRP A 56 -4.97 23.33 -9.68
CA TRP A 56 -3.88 24.11 -10.28
C TRP A 56 -4.48 25.22 -11.15
#